data_AF-K6WJ45-F1
#
_entry.id   AF-K6WJ45-F1
#
_cell.length_a   1.000
_cell.length_b   1.000
_cell.length_c   1.000
_cell.angle_alpha   90.00
_cell.angle_beta   90.00
_cell.angle_gamma   90.00
#
_symmetry.space_group_name_H-M   'P 1'
#
loop_
_entity.id
_entity.type
_entity.pdbx_description
1 polymer ?
#
loop_
_entity_poly.entity_id
_entity_poly.type
_entity_poly.pdbx_seq_one_letter_code
_entity_poly.pdbx_strand_id
1 'polypeptide(L)'
;MTAPDPTARESSGPRQRRMLLRVAGGVVVAVILAFAGWRGYVAVQDREHKKSEAIEQCLDAIHADIRERLEGAGTSASEAAKQAEHAEFAKVDAHATSLSDDDLTLLRDSGRTRDDVSRDWAVDGEVEIPGDLPSAARLGPFNRFDCTAVVFKDGTVLVTHQQIN
;
A
#
# COMPACT_ATOMS: atom_id res chain seq x y z
N MET A 1 38.31 47.57 59.80
CA MET A 1 37.03 47.55 59.06
C MET A 1 37.38 47.75 57.60
N THR A 2 37.36 46.67 56.83
CA THR A 2 37.80 46.65 55.42
C THR A 2 36.54 46.44 54.58
N ALA A 3 36.21 47.41 53.73
CA ALA A 3 35.06 47.34 52.84
C ALA A 3 35.35 46.38 51.67
N PRO A 4 34.40 45.52 51.26
CA PRO A 4 34.55 44.73 50.04
C PRO A 4 34.29 45.56 48.78
N ASP A 5 35.13 45.30 47.79
CA ASP A 5 35.22 45.92 46.47
C ASP A 5 34.07 45.46 45.53
N PRO A 6 33.28 46.35 44.91
CA PRO A 6 32.15 45.97 44.06
C PRO A 6 32.53 45.94 42.58
N THR A 7 33.49 45.08 42.19
CA THR A 7 33.79 44.85 40.77
C THR A 7 33.79 43.37 40.41
N ALA A 8 32.63 42.75 40.49
CA ALA A 8 32.35 41.50 39.80
C ALA A 8 31.06 41.67 38.97
N ARG A 9 31.09 42.57 37.98
CA ARG A 9 30.15 42.49 36.86
C ARG A 9 30.78 41.57 35.83
N GLU A 10 30.44 40.29 35.92
CA GLU A 10 30.61 39.35 34.82
C GLU A 10 29.93 39.94 33.58
N SER A 11 30.72 40.46 32.65
CA SER A 11 30.23 40.82 31.34
C SER A 11 29.95 39.51 30.60
N SER A 12 28.69 39.05 30.65
CA SER A 12 28.19 37.99 29.76
C SER A 12 28.27 38.50 28.32
N GLY A 13 29.46 38.33 27.73
CA GLY A 13 29.83 38.98 26.48
C GLY A 13 29.06 38.44 25.28
N PRO A 14 29.11 39.15 24.13
CA PRO A 14 28.46 38.77 22.87
C PRO A 14 28.87 37.38 22.36
N ARG A 15 29.97 36.80 22.86
CA ARG A 15 30.39 35.42 22.59
C ARG A 15 29.43 34.37 23.16
N GLN A 16 28.92 34.56 24.39
CA GLN A 16 27.98 33.63 25.02
C GLN A 16 26.61 33.66 24.31
N ARG A 17 26.18 34.85 23.88
CA ARG A 17 24.94 35.05 23.11
C ARG A 17 25.01 34.42 21.72
N ARG A 18 26.17 34.52 21.03
CA ARG A 18 26.40 33.87 19.73
C ARG A 18 26.48 32.35 19.85
N MET A 19 27.04 31.82 20.94
CA MET A 19 27.10 30.38 21.20
C MET A 19 25.71 29.81 21.46
N LEU A 20 24.89 30.47 22.29
CA LEU A 20 23.50 30.09 22.53
C LEU A 20 22.64 30.14 21.25
N LEU A 21 22.82 31.16 20.40
CA LEU A 21 22.13 31.26 19.11
C LEU A 21 22.53 30.14 18.14
N ARG A 22 23.81 29.71 18.14
CA ARG A 22 24.27 28.58 17.31
C ARG A 22 23.75 27.24 17.82
N VAL A 23 23.70 27.04 19.13
CA VAL A 23 23.11 25.84 19.74
C VAL A 23 21.61 25.79 19.46
N ALA A 24 20.89 26.90 19.66
CA ALA A 24 19.46 26.98 19.35
C ALA A 24 19.19 26.76 17.85
N GLY A 25 19.99 27.37 16.96
CA GLY A 25 19.89 27.14 15.51
C GLY A 25 20.16 25.69 15.12
N GLY A 26 21.19 25.06 15.72
CA GLY A 26 21.50 23.65 15.49
C GLY A 26 20.39 22.71 15.94
N VAL A 27 19.78 22.98 17.10
CA VAL A 27 18.63 22.20 17.61
C VAL A 27 17.43 22.33 16.69
N VAL A 28 17.09 23.54 16.23
CA VAL A 28 15.97 23.75 15.30
C VAL A 28 16.19 22.98 13.99
N VAL A 29 17.39 23.03 13.43
CA VAL A 29 17.72 22.27 12.21
C VAL A 29 17.61 20.76 12.45
N ALA A 30 18.13 20.26 13.58
CA ALA A 30 18.02 18.84 13.92
C ALA A 30 16.57 18.38 14.08
N VAL A 31 15.71 19.19 14.72
CA VAL A 31 14.28 18.90 14.85
C VAL A 31 13.58 18.88 13.49
N ILE A 32 13.86 19.84 12.61
CA ILE A 32 13.29 19.88 11.26
C ILE A 32 13.70 18.62 10.48
N LEU A 33 14.98 18.23 10.51
CA LEU A 33 15.47 17.04 9.83
C LEU A 33 14.86 15.75 10.39
N ALA A 34 14.75 15.63 11.73
CA ALA A 34 14.11 14.49 12.37
C ALA A 34 12.63 14.39 12.00
N PHE A 35 11.91 15.52 11.98
CA PHE A 35 10.50 15.55 11.61
C PHE A 35 10.28 15.21 10.13
N ALA A 36 11.12 15.73 9.23
CA ALA A 36 11.10 15.39 7.81
C ALA A 36 11.40 13.90 7.57
N GLY A 37 12.39 13.35 8.27
CA GLY A 37 12.73 11.92 8.23
C GLY A 37 11.59 11.03 8.73
N TRP A 38 10.97 11.39 9.86
CA TRP A 38 9.82 10.68 10.41
C TRP A 38 8.63 10.70 9.46
N ARG A 39 8.30 11.87 8.89
CA ARG A 39 7.23 12.01 7.89
C ARG A 39 7.49 11.15 6.65
N GLY A 40 8.73 11.13 6.16
CA GLY A 40 9.14 10.28 5.04
C GLY A 40 8.97 8.79 5.36
N TYR A 41 9.39 8.36 6.55
CA TYR A 41 9.26 6.98 6.99
C TYR A 41 7.80 6.52 7.08
N VAL A 42 6.94 7.33 7.70
CA VAL A 42 5.49 7.04 7.80
C VAL A 42 4.85 6.96 6.42
N ALA A 43 5.21 7.85 5.49
CA ALA A 43 4.68 7.82 4.13
C ALA A 43 5.09 6.58 3.34
N VAL A 44 6.32 6.07 3.55
CA VAL A 44 6.78 4.82 2.93
C VAL A 44 6.03 3.63 3.53
N GLN A 45 5.88 3.56 4.85
CA GLN A 45 5.14 2.48 5.50
C GLN A 45 3.67 2.45 5.08
N ASP A 46 3.01 3.61 5.01
CA ASP A 46 1.63 3.72 4.53
C ASP A 46 1.50 3.23 3.09
N ARG A 47 2.47 3.55 2.23
CA ARG A 47 2.49 3.07 0.84
C ARG A 47 2.67 1.56 0.75
N GLU A 48 3.61 0.98 1.49
CA GLU A 48 3.85 -0.46 1.51
C GLU A 48 2.65 -1.22 2.10
N HIS A 49 2.02 -0.68 3.14
CA HIS A 49 0.82 -1.26 3.72
C HIS A 49 -0.33 -1.31 2.71
N LYS A 50 -0.63 -0.18 2.05
CA LYS A 50 -1.66 -0.10 1.00
C LYS A 50 -1.34 -0.98 -0.21
N LYS A 51 -0.04 -1.13 -0.56
CA LYS A 51 0.39 -2.07 -1.60
C LYS A 51 0.06 -3.51 -1.18
N SER A 52 0.35 -3.89 0.05
CA SER A 52 0.05 -5.22 0.58
C SER A 52 -1.45 -5.52 0.61
N GLU A 53 -2.27 -4.58 1.06
CA GLU A 53 -3.74 -4.73 1.07
C GLU A 53 -4.31 -4.88 -0.35
N ALA A 54 -3.79 -4.11 -1.31
CA ALA A 54 -4.18 -4.24 -2.72
C ALA A 54 -3.80 -5.61 -3.30
N ILE A 55 -2.61 -6.12 -2.99
CA ILE A 55 -2.20 -7.47 -3.39
C ILE A 55 -3.14 -8.51 -2.81
N GLU A 56 -3.36 -8.50 -1.49
CA GLU A 56 -4.22 -9.47 -0.80
C GLU A 56 -5.62 -9.52 -1.41
N GLN A 57 -6.25 -8.36 -1.61
CA GLN A 57 -7.58 -8.27 -2.20
C GLN A 57 -7.63 -8.72 -3.66
N CYS A 58 -6.58 -8.46 -4.43
CA CYS A 58 -6.47 -9.00 -5.78
C CYS A 58 -6.35 -10.54 -5.77
N LEU A 59 -5.52 -11.11 -4.91
CA LEU A 59 -5.36 -12.58 -4.84
C LEU A 59 -6.66 -13.26 -4.41
N ASP A 60 -7.38 -12.68 -3.44
CA ASP A 60 -8.71 -13.17 -3.02
C ASP A 60 -9.73 -13.10 -4.17
N ALA A 61 -9.70 -12.04 -4.95
CA ALA A 61 -10.59 -11.90 -6.10
C ALA A 61 -10.26 -12.91 -7.22
N ILE A 62 -8.97 -13.20 -7.43
CA ILE A 62 -8.52 -14.26 -8.36
C ILE A 62 -8.92 -15.65 -7.85
N HIS A 63 -8.79 -15.96 -6.56
CA HIS A 63 -9.33 -17.19 -5.99
C HIS A 63 -10.84 -17.32 -6.22
N ALA A 64 -11.59 -16.22 -6.04
CA ALA A 64 -13.02 -16.22 -6.29
C ALA A 64 -13.36 -16.48 -7.77
N ASP A 65 -12.64 -15.88 -8.72
CA ASP A 65 -12.80 -16.10 -10.17
C ASP A 65 -12.47 -17.57 -10.54
N ILE A 66 -11.38 -18.14 -10.00
CA ILE A 66 -11.05 -19.56 -10.22
C ILE A 66 -12.20 -20.46 -9.78
N ARG A 67 -12.71 -20.25 -8.56
CA ARG A 67 -13.83 -21.03 -8.03
C ARG A 67 -15.07 -20.88 -8.91
N GLU A 68 -15.44 -19.67 -9.29
CA GLU A 68 -16.61 -19.41 -10.13
C GLU A 68 -16.50 -20.09 -11.50
N ARG A 69 -15.33 -20.01 -12.15
CA ARG A 69 -15.08 -20.69 -13.43
C ARG A 69 -15.17 -22.20 -13.32
N LEU A 70 -14.63 -22.78 -12.23
CA LEU A 70 -14.70 -24.22 -11.99
C LEU A 70 -16.15 -24.67 -11.72
N GLU A 71 -16.89 -23.96 -10.88
CA GLU A 71 -18.31 -24.23 -10.61
C GLU A 71 -19.15 -24.12 -11.87
N GLY A 72 -18.95 -23.05 -12.66
CA GLY A 72 -19.61 -22.84 -13.95
C GLY A 72 -19.27 -23.90 -15.00
N ALA A 73 -18.11 -24.55 -14.88
CA ALA A 73 -17.69 -25.66 -15.72
C ALA A 73 -18.19 -27.04 -15.26
N GLY A 74 -18.92 -27.10 -14.14
CA GLY A 74 -19.52 -28.34 -13.61
C GLY A 74 -18.73 -29.03 -12.51
N THR A 75 -17.63 -28.44 -12.02
CA THR A 75 -16.98 -28.89 -10.79
C THR A 75 -17.90 -28.60 -9.60
N SER A 76 -18.01 -29.54 -8.65
CA SER A 76 -18.83 -29.30 -7.46
C SER A 76 -18.30 -28.12 -6.64
N ALA A 77 -19.18 -27.34 -6.00
CA ALA A 77 -18.78 -26.17 -5.21
C ALA A 77 -17.71 -26.48 -4.14
N SER A 78 -17.80 -27.65 -3.49
CA SER A 78 -16.79 -28.07 -2.49
C SER A 78 -15.42 -28.33 -3.11
N GLU A 79 -15.37 -28.94 -4.29
CA GLU A 79 -14.10 -29.25 -4.96
C GLU A 79 -13.51 -28.00 -5.61
N ALA A 80 -14.36 -27.16 -6.23
CA ALA A 80 -13.96 -25.88 -6.79
C ALA A 80 -13.39 -24.94 -5.71
N ALA A 81 -14.02 -24.86 -4.54
CA ALA A 81 -13.52 -24.08 -3.41
C ALA A 81 -12.15 -24.61 -2.93
N LYS A 82 -12.00 -25.93 -2.82
CA LYS A 82 -10.74 -26.56 -2.40
C LYS A 82 -9.63 -26.34 -3.42
N GLN A 83 -9.90 -26.51 -4.71
CA GLN A 83 -8.92 -26.26 -5.78
C GLN A 83 -8.51 -24.79 -5.83
N ALA A 84 -9.47 -23.86 -5.69
CA ALA A 84 -9.18 -22.44 -5.65
C ALA A 84 -8.35 -22.05 -4.41
N GLU A 85 -8.66 -22.56 -3.22
CA GLU A 85 -7.90 -22.28 -1.98
C GLU A 85 -6.46 -22.80 -2.03
N HIS A 86 -6.22 -23.88 -2.79
CA HIS A 86 -4.89 -24.44 -2.99
C HIS A 86 -4.17 -23.90 -4.22
N ALA A 87 -4.72 -22.87 -4.89
CA ALA A 87 -4.01 -22.22 -5.98
C ALA A 87 -2.75 -21.50 -5.44
N GLU A 88 -1.63 -21.69 -6.11
CA GLU A 88 -0.34 -21.13 -5.68
C GLU A 88 0.03 -19.93 -6.55
N PHE A 89 0.19 -18.78 -5.92
CA PHE A 89 0.61 -17.55 -6.60
C PHE A 89 2.12 -17.40 -6.60
N ALA A 90 2.66 -17.07 -7.76
CA ALA A 90 4.09 -16.84 -7.96
C ALA A 90 4.34 -15.55 -8.73
N LYS A 91 5.54 -14.99 -8.54
CA LYS A 91 6.01 -13.76 -9.21
C LYS A 91 5.02 -12.59 -9.12
N VAL A 92 4.31 -12.50 -8.00
CA VAL A 92 3.35 -11.42 -7.75
C VAL A 92 4.13 -10.11 -7.62
N ASP A 93 3.81 -9.15 -8.47
CA ASP A 93 4.27 -7.78 -8.33
C ASP A 93 3.07 -6.83 -8.33
N ALA A 94 3.28 -5.66 -7.73
CA ALA A 94 2.31 -4.58 -7.80
C ALA A 94 2.99 -3.24 -8.03
N HIS A 95 2.47 -2.51 -9.00
CA HIS A 95 2.95 -1.21 -9.40
C HIS A 95 1.81 -0.20 -9.42
N ALA A 96 2.15 1.05 -9.14
CA ALA A 96 1.14 2.10 -9.16
C ALA A 96 0.65 2.32 -10.59
N THR A 97 -0.66 2.44 -10.74
CA THR A 97 -1.31 2.64 -12.04
C THR A 97 -2.23 3.87 -12.01
N SER A 98 -2.97 4.09 -13.09
CA SER A 98 -4.05 5.05 -13.18
C SER A 98 -5.35 4.36 -13.55
N LEU A 99 -6.45 4.85 -12.98
CA LEU A 99 -7.80 4.38 -13.30
C LEU A 99 -8.16 4.63 -14.76
N SER A 100 -8.70 3.60 -15.39
CA SER A 100 -9.38 3.69 -16.68
C SER A 100 -10.77 4.33 -16.53
N ASP A 101 -11.41 4.67 -17.65
CA ASP A 101 -12.78 5.19 -17.65
C ASP A 101 -13.80 4.17 -17.11
N ASP A 102 -13.53 2.88 -17.32
CA ASP A 102 -14.35 1.79 -16.79
C ASP A 102 -14.21 1.69 -15.26
N ASP A 103 -12.98 1.81 -14.73
CA ASP A 103 -12.75 1.86 -13.29
C ASP A 103 -13.44 3.06 -12.64
N LEU A 104 -13.37 4.24 -13.28
CA LEU A 104 -14.06 5.45 -12.82
C LEU A 104 -15.59 5.30 -12.85
N THR A 105 -16.12 4.44 -13.72
CA THR A 105 -17.56 4.12 -13.77
C THR A 105 -17.94 3.21 -12.60
N LEU A 106 -17.17 2.16 -12.34
CA LEU A 106 -17.37 1.27 -11.19
C LEU A 106 -17.29 2.01 -9.86
N LEU A 107 -16.36 2.96 -9.73
CA LEU A 107 -16.28 3.83 -8.56
C LEU A 107 -17.58 4.61 -8.33
N ARG A 108 -18.11 5.24 -9.38
CA ARG A 108 -19.36 6.00 -9.30
C ARG A 108 -20.55 5.10 -8.93
N ASP A 109 -20.62 3.89 -9.48
CA ASP A 109 -21.68 2.92 -9.17
C ASP A 109 -21.62 2.44 -7.72
N SER A 110 -20.42 2.40 -7.13
CA SER A 110 -20.22 2.14 -5.69
C SER A 110 -20.45 3.37 -4.79
N GLY A 111 -20.86 4.51 -5.36
CA GLY A 111 -21.07 5.76 -4.61
C GLY A 111 -19.77 6.47 -4.20
N ARG A 112 -18.64 6.13 -4.82
CA ARG A 112 -17.32 6.69 -4.56
C ARG A 112 -16.88 7.62 -5.69
N THR A 113 -15.93 8.50 -5.40
CA THR A 113 -15.34 9.43 -6.36
C THR A 113 -13.82 9.30 -6.39
N ARG A 114 -13.20 9.89 -7.40
CA ARG A 114 -11.72 9.94 -7.49
C ARG A 114 -11.08 10.64 -6.29
N ASP A 115 -11.80 11.57 -5.64
CA ASP A 115 -11.30 12.25 -4.45
C ASP A 115 -11.23 11.34 -3.22
N ASP A 116 -11.95 10.21 -3.23
CA ASP A 116 -11.90 9.21 -2.17
C ASP A 116 -10.70 8.26 -2.32
N VAL A 117 -10.08 8.23 -3.49
CA VAL A 117 -8.97 7.34 -3.84
C VAL A 117 -7.69 7.82 -3.17
N SER A 118 -7.03 6.91 -2.45
CA SER A 118 -5.68 7.11 -1.96
C SER A 118 -4.65 6.68 -3.00
N ARG A 119 -4.81 5.48 -3.58
CA ARG A 119 -3.86 4.92 -4.56
C ARG A 119 -4.49 3.79 -5.35
N ASP A 120 -4.10 3.70 -6.61
CA ASP A 120 -4.47 2.60 -7.51
C ASP A 120 -3.24 1.72 -7.78
N TRP A 121 -3.46 0.40 -7.76
CA TRP A 121 -2.42 -0.61 -7.95
C TRP A 121 -2.84 -1.59 -9.04
N ALA A 122 -1.97 -1.78 -10.01
CA ALA A 122 -2.01 -2.93 -10.90
C ALA A 122 -1.17 -4.04 -10.26
N VAL A 123 -1.79 -5.20 -10.09
CA VAL A 123 -1.21 -6.41 -9.51
C VAL A 123 -1.21 -7.48 -10.59
N ASP A 124 -0.06 -8.06 -10.87
CA ASP A 124 0.07 -9.12 -11.87
C ASP A 124 0.99 -10.23 -11.38
N GLY A 125 0.84 -11.42 -11.98
CA GLY A 125 1.65 -12.56 -11.60
C GLY A 125 1.26 -13.84 -12.34
N GLU A 126 1.68 -14.95 -11.75
CA GLU A 126 1.38 -16.30 -12.20
C GLU A 126 0.58 -17.02 -11.11
N VAL A 127 -0.35 -17.88 -11.53
CA VAL A 127 -1.10 -18.75 -10.63
C VAL A 127 -1.10 -20.18 -11.16
N GLU A 128 -0.68 -21.11 -10.29
CA GLU A 128 -0.78 -22.54 -10.51
C GLU A 128 -2.05 -23.07 -9.84
N ILE A 129 -2.88 -23.79 -10.59
CA ILE A 129 -4.16 -24.31 -10.09
C ILE A 129 -4.10 -25.84 -10.06
N PRO A 130 -4.21 -26.47 -8.87
CA PRO A 130 -4.01 -27.90 -8.74
C PRO A 130 -5.22 -28.73 -9.22
N GLY A 131 -4.93 -29.96 -9.63
CA GLY A 131 -5.93 -30.98 -9.97
C GLY A 131 -6.39 -30.92 -11.43
N ASP A 132 -7.46 -31.67 -11.72
CA ASP A 132 -8.01 -31.77 -13.06
C ASP A 132 -8.88 -30.53 -13.36
N LEU A 133 -8.54 -29.83 -14.45
CA LEU A 133 -9.24 -28.61 -14.86
C LEU A 133 -10.13 -28.91 -16.07
N PRO A 134 -11.47 -28.79 -15.92
CA PRO A 134 -12.37 -29.00 -17.05
C PRO A 134 -12.13 -27.91 -18.10
N SER A 135 -12.03 -28.30 -19.38
CA SER A 135 -11.74 -27.35 -20.47
C SER A 135 -12.75 -26.20 -20.57
N ALA A 136 -13.99 -26.43 -20.11
CA ALA A 136 -15.04 -25.42 -20.04
C ALA A 136 -14.72 -24.28 -19.05
N ALA A 137 -13.88 -24.50 -18.03
CA ALA A 137 -13.43 -23.47 -17.10
C ALA A 137 -12.46 -22.47 -17.74
N ARG A 138 -11.87 -22.84 -18.89
CA ARG A 138 -10.84 -22.05 -19.59
C ARG A 138 -9.66 -21.68 -18.67
N LEU A 139 -9.25 -22.63 -17.85
CA LEU A 139 -8.10 -22.54 -16.96
C LEU A 139 -7.09 -23.62 -17.35
N GLY A 140 -5.83 -23.23 -17.45
CA GLY A 140 -4.70 -24.14 -17.53
C GLY A 140 -4.16 -24.47 -16.13
N PRO A 141 -3.27 -25.46 -16.00
CA PRO A 141 -2.57 -25.72 -14.74
C PRO A 141 -1.68 -24.54 -14.33
N PHE A 142 -1.19 -23.76 -15.30
CA PHE A 142 -0.46 -22.52 -15.09
C PHE A 142 -1.14 -21.40 -15.88
N ASN A 143 -1.48 -20.31 -15.19
CA ASN A 143 -2.15 -19.15 -15.78
C ASN A 143 -1.40 -17.89 -15.41
N ARG A 144 -1.59 -16.83 -16.20
CA ARG A 144 -1.22 -15.48 -15.77
C ARG A 144 -2.46 -14.76 -15.29
N PHE A 145 -2.30 -13.92 -14.29
CA PHE A 145 -3.37 -13.05 -13.84
C PHE A 145 -2.94 -11.60 -13.86
N ASP A 146 -3.93 -10.73 -14.02
CA ASP A 146 -3.81 -9.30 -13.84
C ASP A 146 -5.04 -8.78 -13.09
N CYS A 147 -4.83 -7.79 -12.24
CA CYS A 147 -5.85 -7.25 -11.36
C CYS A 147 -5.57 -5.78 -11.09
N THR A 148 -6.63 -4.96 -11.03
CA THR A 148 -6.54 -3.57 -10.59
C THR A 148 -7.32 -3.40 -9.29
N ALA A 149 -6.63 -2.92 -8.26
CA ALA A 149 -7.20 -2.62 -6.96
C ALA A 149 -7.04 -1.14 -6.62
N VAL A 150 -8.14 -0.56 -6.13
CA VAL A 150 -8.26 0.84 -5.73
C VAL A 150 -8.31 0.90 -4.21
N VAL A 151 -7.31 1.52 -3.60
CA VAL A 151 -7.25 1.74 -2.17
C VAL A 151 -7.77 3.13 -1.85
N PHE A 152 -8.81 3.21 -1.04
CA PHE A 152 -9.45 4.44 -0.61
C PHE A 152 -8.74 5.08 0.59
N LYS A 153 -9.02 6.36 0.82
CA LYS A 153 -8.49 7.12 1.97
C LYS A 153 -8.98 6.61 3.33
N ASP A 154 -10.10 5.89 3.36
CA ASP A 154 -10.63 5.24 4.56
C ASP A 154 -10.06 3.83 4.82
N GLY A 155 -9.11 3.39 3.98
CA GLY A 155 -8.47 2.07 4.09
C GLY A 155 -9.25 0.93 3.44
N THR A 156 -10.43 1.20 2.86
CA THR A 156 -11.14 0.17 2.09
C THR A 156 -10.46 -0.05 0.74
N VAL A 157 -10.61 -1.25 0.18
CA VAL A 157 -10.05 -1.62 -1.12
C VAL A 157 -11.18 -2.13 -2.02
N LEU A 158 -11.18 -1.71 -3.28
CA LEU A 158 -12.08 -2.20 -4.30
C LEU A 158 -11.27 -2.75 -5.47
N VAL A 159 -11.51 -4.01 -5.83
CA VAL A 159 -11.01 -4.60 -7.08
C VAL A 159 -11.94 -4.17 -8.21
N THR A 160 -11.41 -3.43 -9.18
CA THR A 160 -12.19 -2.90 -10.32
C THR A 160 -12.00 -3.72 -11.59
N HIS A 161 -10.88 -4.43 -11.68
CA HIS A 161 -10.56 -5.29 -12.80
C HIS A 161 -9.84 -6.54 -12.31
N GLN A 162 -10.16 -7.68 -12.91
CA GLN A 162 -9.44 -8.93 -12.68
C GLN A 162 -9.58 -9.84 -13.90
N GLN A 163 -8.50 -10.51 -14.26
CA GLN A 163 -8.48 -11.45 -15.37
C GLN A 163 -7.48 -12.58 -15.11
N ILE A 164 -7.85 -13.79 -15.56
CA ILE A 164 -7.00 -14.99 -15.60
C ILE A 164 -6.94 -15.48 -17.05
N ASN A 165 -5.72 -15.65 -17.56
CA ASN A 165 -5.38 -16.07 -18.92
C ASN A 165 -4.69 -17.43 -18.96
#